data_AF-A0A6P3Y094-F1
#
_entry.id   AF-A0A6P3Y094-F1
#
_cell.length_a   1.000
_cell.length_b   1.000
_cell.length_c   1.000
_cell.angle_alpha   90.00
_cell.angle_beta   90.00
_cell.angle_gamma   90.00
#
_symmetry.space_group_name_H-M   'P 1'
#
loop_
_entity.id
_entity.type
_entity.pdbx_description
1 polymer ?
#
loop_
_entity_poly.entity_id
_entity_poly.type
_entity_poly.pdbx_seq_one_letter_code
_entity_poly.pdbx_strand_id
1 'polypeptide(L)'
;MTNSKLVLRNKFINHYDNSLQLNRWFLKPIGAWPEINESSVVENVFVPVQILICWTMAIFIGGPCLLYILFEAENIPAILNAIGPLFHRAMGSVNYLTLLKRRRDLRDCIKHMETDWQLIQRIDNCEIMIQYAKFGRLISGICGVIMQGSTMLFSIARAMKTVTIVIDNQTMTMYPMTCPSYQKFIDTRFSPTNEIVLSVQFLSTFVMSASTAGICSLAAVFATHACGQLNILYKRLDELDKNDEKVNNSAEQKMAVIVEHHLRILSLISRMESI
;
A
#
# COMPACT_ATOMS: atom_id res chain seq x y z
N MET A 1 13.44 -32.82 20.84
CA MET A 1 13.67 -32.17 19.52
C MET A 1 12.41 -31.55 18.91
N THR A 2 11.22 -32.13 19.12
CA THR A 2 9.92 -31.68 18.58
C THR A 2 9.47 -30.30 19.08
N ASN A 3 9.70 -29.99 20.37
CA ASN A 3 9.28 -28.72 20.97
C ASN A 3 10.05 -27.50 20.43
N SER A 4 11.36 -27.65 20.19
CA SER A 4 12.22 -26.56 19.66
C SER A 4 11.89 -26.20 18.20
N LYS A 5 11.64 -27.20 17.34
CA LYS A 5 11.19 -26.95 15.96
C LYS A 5 9.83 -26.25 15.90
N LEU A 6 8.93 -26.59 16.83
CA LEU A 6 7.60 -25.99 16.90
C LEU A 6 7.66 -24.53 17.38
N VAL A 7 8.49 -24.23 18.39
CA VAL A 7 8.77 -22.86 18.83
C VAL A 7 9.40 -22.02 17.72
N LEU A 8 10.36 -22.57 16.97
CA LEU A 8 11.01 -21.88 15.85
C LEU A 8 10.01 -21.58 14.73
N ARG A 9 9.16 -22.54 14.38
CA ARG A 9 8.08 -22.37 13.38
C ARG A 9 7.09 -21.29 13.80
N ASN A 10 6.65 -21.28 15.06
CA ASN A 10 5.75 -20.24 15.58
C ASN A 10 6.41 -18.86 15.53
N LYS A 11 7.70 -18.77 15.86
CA LYS A 11 8.48 -17.54 15.74
C LYS A 11 8.51 -17.05 14.27
N PHE A 12 8.69 -17.94 13.29
CA PHE A 12 8.67 -17.58 11.87
C PHE A 12 7.32 -17.05 11.40
N ILE A 13 6.23 -17.75 11.75
CA ILE A 13 4.87 -17.33 11.39
C ILE A 13 4.61 -15.93 11.96
N ASN A 14 5.01 -15.68 13.21
CA ASN A 14 4.85 -14.36 13.82
C ASN A 14 5.66 -13.27 13.10
N HIS A 15 6.90 -13.54 12.67
CA HIS A 15 7.71 -12.54 11.95
C HIS A 15 7.19 -12.27 10.54
N TYR A 16 6.78 -13.31 9.81
CA TYR A 16 6.12 -13.19 8.52
C TYR A 16 4.83 -12.36 8.66
N ASP A 17 3.96 -12.72 9.61
CA ASP A 17 2.69 -12.01 9.84
C ASP A 17 2.93 -10.53 10.20
N ASN A 18 3.91 -10.26 11.07
CA ASN A 18 4.32 -8.91 11.45
C ASN A 18 4.87 -8.10 10.27
N SER A 19 5.53 -8.73 9.29
CA SER A 19 6.08 -8.03 8.11
C SER A 19 4.98 -7.46 7.20
N LEU A 20 3.82 -8.13 7.13
CA LEU A 20 2.69 -7.74 6.30
C LEU A 20 1.57 -7.03 7.07
N GLN A 21 1.72 -6.86 8.38
CA GLN A 21 0.71 -6.22 9.24
C GLN A 21 0.31 -4.81 8.76
N LEU A 22 1.29 -3.95 8.45
CA LEU A 22 1.02 -2.59 7.99
C LEU A 22 0.33 -2.57 6.62
N ASN A 23 0.75 -3.44 5.70
CA ASN A 23 0.10 -3.60 4.40
C ASN A 23 -1.38 -3.97 4.55
N ARG A 24 -1.70 -4.88 5.48
CA ARG A 24 -3.10 -5.23 5.80
C ARG A 24 -3.87 -4.05 6.36
N TRP A 25 -3.27 -3.26 7.24
CA TRP A 25 -3.90 -2.06 7.79
C TRP A 25 -4.25 -1.02 6.72
N PHE A 26 -3.40 -0.84 5.71
CA PHE A 26 -3.69 0.08 4.61
C PHE A 26 -4.74 -0.48 3.64
N LEU A 27 -4.66 -1.78 3.32
CA LEU A 27 -5.38 -2.36 2.19
C LEU A 27 -6.70 -3.04 2.54
N LYS A 28 -6.86 -3.63 3.74
CA LYS A 28 -8.12 -4.28 4.14
C LYS A 28 -9.30 -3.29 4.27
N PRO A 29 -9.15 -2.10 4.90
CA PRO A 29 -10.26 -1.17 5.04
C PRO A 29 -10.83 -0.66 3.71
N ILE A 30 -9.99 -0.62 2.68
CA ILE A 30 -10.36 -0.19 1.32
C ILE A 30 -10.66 -1.37 0.38
N GLY A 31 -10.75 -2.59 0.91
CA GLY A 31 -11.05 -3.80 0.12
C GLY A 31 -9.98 -4.20 -0.90
N ALA A 32 -8.77 -3.65 -0.84
CA ALA A 32 -7.69 -3.91 -1.79
C ALA A 32 -6.73 -5.03 -1.37
N TRP A 33 -6.83 -5.54 -0.13
CA TRP A 33 -5.96 -6.60 0.33
C TRP A 33 -6.22 -7.92 -0.45
N PRO A 34 -5.19 -8.56 -1.00
CA PRO A 34 -5.32 -9.86 -1.66
C PRO A 34 -5.48 -10.96 -0.60
N GLU A 35 -6.71 -11.41 -0.36
CA GLU A 35 -6.96 -12.51 0.58
C GLU A 35 -6.23 -13.79 0.14
N ILE A 36 -5.49 -14.39 1.07
CA ILE A 36 -4.60 -15.53 0.81
C ILE A 36 -5.37 -16.85 0.91
N ASN A 37 -6.36 -16.92 1.80
CA ASN A 37 -7.20 -18.08 2.08
C ASN A 37 -8.49 -18.08 1.24
N GLU A 38 -9.26 -19.16 1.33
CA GLU A 38 -10.62 -19.17 0.76
C GLU A 38 -11.46 -18.09 1.46
N SER A 39 -12.01 -17.19 0.66
CA SER A 39 -12.84 -16.09 1.12
C SER A 39 -14.10 -16.63 1.79
N SER A 40 -14.41 -16.13 2.97
CA SER A 40 -15.72 -16.39 3.58
C SER A 40 -16.84 -15.77 2.73
N VAL A 41 -18.07 -16.30 2.86
CA VAL A 41 -19.26 -15.72 2.20
C VAL A 41 -19.42 -14.23 2.54
N VAL A 42 -19.05 -13.83 3.76
CA VAL A 42 -19.08 -12.44 4.22
C VAL A 42 -18.09 -11.57 3.46
N GLU A 43 -16.85 -12.02 3.27
CA GLU A 43 -15.83 -11.29 2.52
C GLU A 43 -16.19 -11.13 1.04
N ASN A 44 -16.84 -12.15 0.45
CA ASN A 44 -17.30 -12.13 -0.93
C ASN A 44 -18.37 -11.06 -1.22
N VAL A 45 -19.10 -10.59 -0.19
CA VAL A 45 -20.07 -9.50 -0.31
C VAL A 45 -19.45 -8.17 0.15
N PHE A 46 -18.71 -8.18 1.25
CA PHE A 46 -18.18 -6.96 1.87
C PHE A 46 -17.13 -6.27 1.01
N VAL A 47 -16.21 -7.02 0.40
CA VAL A 47 -15.11 -6.44 -0.40
C VAL A 47 -15.63 -5.72 -1.66
N PRO A 48 -16.54 -6.30 -2.48
CA PRO A 48 -17.15 -5.56 -3.60
C PRO A 48 -17.88 -4.29 -3.16
N VAL A 49 -18.57 -4.31 -2.02
CA VAL A 49 -19.25 -3.13 -1.47
C VAL A 49 -18.24 -2.04 -1.09
N GLN A 50 -17.14 -2.39 -0.40
CA GLN A 50 -16.06 -1.44 -0.09
C GLN A 50 -15.48 -0.82 -1.36
N ILE A 51 -15.22 -1.64 -2.39
CA ILE A 51 -14.69 -1.17 -3.68
C ILE A 51 -15.67 -0.21 -4.35
N LEU A 52 -16.96 -0.54 -4.38
CA LEU A 52 -17.99 0.32 -4.93
C LEU A 52 -18.03 1.67 -4.19
N ILE A 53 -18.01 1.66 -2.86
CA ILE A 53 -18.00 2.87 -2.03
C ILE A 53 -16.74 3.73 -2.31
N CYS A 54 -15.58 3.11 -2.43
CA CYS A 54 -14.33 3.84 -2.71
C CYS A 54 -14.39 4.54 -4.09
N TRP A 55 -14.90 3.85 -5.12
CA TRP A 55 -15.04 4.42 -6.46
C TRP A 55 -16.12 5.50 -6.54
N THR A 56 -17.27 5.31 -5.88
CA THR A 56 -18.32 6.34 -5.85
C THR A 56 -17.82 7.60 -5.17
N MET A 57 -17.11 7.49 -4.04
CA MET A 57 -16.46 8.64 -3.39
C MET A 57 -15.44 9.32 -4.30
N ALA A 58 -14.59 8.56 -4.99
CA ALA A 58 -13.58 9.12 -5.89
C ALA A 58 -14.21 9.91 -7.05
N ILE A 59 -15.26 9.37 -7.68
CA ILE A 59 -15.98 10.03 -8.78
C ILE A 59 -16.77 11.23 -8.28
N PHE A 60 -17.49 11.08 -7.16
CA PHE A 60 -18.31 12.13 -6.56
C PHE A 60 -17.50 13.38 -6.20
N ILE A 61 -16.22 13.22 -5.82
CA ILE A 61 -15.33 14.35 -5.53
C ILE A 61 -14.54 14.79 -6.77
N GLY A 62 -13.99 13.85 -7.53
CA GLY A 62 -13.13 14.14 -8.68
C GLY A 62 -13.88 14.78 -9.84
N GLY A 63 -15.09 14.31 -10.15
CA GLY A 63 -15.91 14.81 -11.25
C GLY A 63 -16.27 16.30 -11.10
N PRO A 64 -16.92 16.71 -10.01
CA PRO A 64 -17.26 18.13 -9.78
C PRO A 64 -16.03 19.02 -9.70
N CYS A 65 -14.89 18.51 -9.21
CA CYS A 65 -13.64 19.28 -9.15
C CYS A 65 -13.01 19.48 -10.53
N LEU A 66 -13.07 18.48 -11.40
CA LEU A 66 -12.68 18.62 -12.81
C LEU A 66 -13.59 19.64 -13.51
N LEU A 67 -14.90 19.56 -13.32
CA LEU A 67 -15.85 20.52 -13.90
C LEU A 67 -15.60 21.95 -13.41
N TYR A 68 -15.26 22.14 -12.13
CA TYR A 68 -14.86 23.44 -11.60
C TYR A 68 -13.66 24.01 -12.36
N ILE A 69 -12.60 23.21 -12.56
CA ILE A 69 -11.39 23.65 -13.28
C ILE A 69 -11.72 24.04 -14.73
N LEU A 70 -12.62 23.30 -15.38
CA LEU A 70 -12.97 23.53 -16.79
C LEU A 70 -13.91 24.72 -17.00
N PHE A 71 -14.82 25.00 -16.05
CA PHE A 71 -15.95 25.91 -16.27
C PHE A 71 -16.05 27.09 -15.29
N GLU A 72 -15.41 27.05 -14.12
CA GLU A 72 -15.54 28.07 -13.06
C GLU A 72 -14.20 28.68 -12.61
N ALA A 73 -13.07 28.02 -12.88
CA ALA A 73 -11.77 28.55 -12.47
C ALA A 73 -11.33 29.73 -13.35
N GLU A 74 -11.48 30.95 -12.83
CA GLU A 74 -11.24 32.19 -13.59
C GLU A 74 -9.76 32.58 -13.72
N ASN A 75 -8.91 32.17 -12.76
CA ASN A 75 -7.52 32.63 -12.66
C ASN A 75 -6.54 31.48 -12.43
N ILE A 76 -5.30 31.64 -12.90
CA ILE A 76 -4.23 30.64 -12.77
C ILE A 76 -4.03 30.16 -11.31
N PRO A 77 -4.01 31.02 -10.27
CA PRO A 77 -3.90 30.55 -8.89
C PRO A 77 -5.06 29.65 -8.44
N ALA A 78 -6.29 29.90 -8.92
CA ALA A 78 -7.45 29.08 -8.60
C ALA A 78 -7.34 27.69 -9.24
N ILE A 79 -6.87 27.64 -10.49
CA ILE A 79 -6.59 26.38 -11.21
C ILE A 79 -5.49 25.60 -10.49
N LEU A 80 -4.36 26.24 -10.16
CA LEU A 80 -3.23 25.59 -9.47
C LEU A 80 -3.63 25.04 -8.09
N ASN A 81 -4.48 25.76 -7.36
CA ASN A 81 -4.97 25.31 -6.06
C ASN A 81 -5.91 24.09 -6.14
N ALA A 82 -6.62 23.91 -7.26
CA ALA A 82 -7.52 22.78 -7.48
C ALA A 82 -6.83 21.59 -8.13
N ILE A 83 -5.85 21.83 -9.02
CA ILE A 83 -5.19 20.78 -9.80
C ILE A 83 -4.34 19.85 -8.94
N GLY A 84 -3.66 20.37 -7.90
CA GLY A 84 -2.84 19.56 -7.00
C GLY A 84 -3.66 18.47 -6.29
N PRO A 85 -4.72 18.85 -5.56
CA PRO A 85 -5.64 17.90 -4.93
C PRO A 85 -6.35 16.96 -5.93
N LEU A 86 -6.66 17.43 -7.14
CA LEU A 86 -7.24 16.58 -8.18
C LEU A 86 -6.23 15.53 -8.68
N PHE A 87 -4.99 15.95 -8.94
CA PHE A 87 -3.90 15.08 -9.38
C PHE A 87 -3.57 14.02 -8.32
N HIS A 88 -3.49 14.41 -7.04
CA HIS A 88 -3.30 13.45 -5.95
C HIS A 88 -4.39 12.37 -5.94
N ARG A 89 -5.66 12.75 -6.13
CA ARG A 89 -6.78 11.79 -6.22
C ARG A 89 -6.69 10.91 -7.46
N ALA A 90 -6.31 11.45 -8.61
CA ALA A 90 -6.11 10.68 -9.83
C ALA A 90 -5.00 9.64 -9.64
N MET A 91 -3.86 10.02 -9.07
CA MET A 91 -2.75 9.11 -8.79
C MET A 91 -3.15 8.02 -7.78
N GLY A 92 -3.85 8.39 -6.71
CA GLY A 92 -4.42 7.41 -5.77
C GLY A 92 -5.40 6.45 -6.44
N SER A 93 -6.23 6.93 -7.38
CA SER A 93 -7.17 6.07 -8.12
C SER A 93 -6.45 5.08 -9.04
N VAL A 94 -5.36 5.52 -9.69
CA VAL A 94 -4.48 4.63 -10.48
C VAL A 94 -3.87 3.56 -9.59
N ASN A 95 -3.30 3.94 -8.44
CA ASN A 95 -2.74 3.00 -7.48
C ASN A 95 -3.79 2.00 -6.99
N TYR A 96 -4.98 2.48 -6.65
CA TYR A 96 -6.09 1.63 -6.23
C TYR A 96 -6.49 0.64 -7.34
N LEU A 97 -6.61 1.10 -8.59
CA LEU A 97 -6.90 0.25 -9.73
C LEU A 97 -5.80 -0.82 -9.95
N THR A 98 -4.53 -0.44 -9.84
CA THR A 98 -3.39 -1.37 -9.95
C THR A 98 -3.48 -2.46 -8.89
N LEU A 99 -3.72 -2.11 -7.62
CA LEU A 99 -3.92 -3.08 -6.53
C LEU A 99 -5.06 -4.07 -6.84
N LEU A 100 -6.18 -3.58 -7.38
CA LEU A 100 -7.32 -4.43 -7.72
C LEU A 100 -7.03 -5.32 -8.93
N LYS A 101 -6.45 -4.79 -9.99
CA LYS A 101 -6.15 -5.53 -11.23
C LYS A 101 -5.06 -6.58 -11.02
N ARG A 102 -4.04 -6.25 -10.23
CA ARG A 102 -2.88 -7.10 -9.91
C ARG A 102 -3.07 -7.94 -8.65
N ARG A 103 -4.30 -8.03 -8.12
CA ARG A 103 -4.62 -8.76 -6.89
C ARG A 103 -4.10 -10.21 -6.90
N ARG A 104 -4.21 -10.91 -8.05
CA ARG A 104 -3.72 -12.29 -8.19
C ARG A 104 -2.20 -12.36 -8.10
N ASP A 105 -1.51 -11.50 -8.86
CA ASP A 105 -0.05 -11.41 -8.88
C ASP A 105 0.50 -11.08 -7.47
N LEU A 106 -0.14 -10.12 -6.78
CA LEU A 106 0.17 -9.77 -5.39
C LEU A 106 -0.03 -10.95 -4.42
N ARG A 107 -1.14 -11.68 -4.56
CA ARG A 107 -1.42 -12.89 -3.75
C ARG A 107 -0.34 -13.94 -3.96
N ASP A 108 0.08 -14.14 -5.21
CA ASP A 108 1.10 -15.12 -5.56
C ASP A 108 2.47 -14.74 -5.02
N CYS A 109 2.85 -13.45 -5.04
CA CYS A 109 4.06 -12.95 -4.38
C CYS A 109 4.02 -13.18 -2.86
N ILE A 110 2.89 -12.89 -2.21
CA ILE A 110 2.74 -13.10 -0.76
C ILE A 110 2.82 -14.60 -0.40
N LYS A 111 2.18 -15.47 -1.18
CA LYS A 111 2.28 -16.94 -1.01
C LYS A 111 3.70 -17.45 -1.24
N HIS A 112 4.40 -16.88 -2.23
CA HIS A 112 5.81 -17.20 -2.48
C HIS A 112 6.65 -16.85 -1.24
N MET A 113 6.49 -15.64 -0.70
CA MET A 113 7.18 -15.22 0.53
C MET A 113 6.87 -16.17 1.69
N GLU A 114 5.59 -16.49 1.93
CA GLU A 114 5.19 -17.42 2.98
C GLU A 114 5.89 -18.76 2.85
N THR A 115 5.95 -19.30 1.63
CA THR A 115 6.64 -20.56 1.35
C THR A 115 8.13 -20.43 1.64
N ASP A 116 8.77 -19.33 1.28
CA ASP A 116 10.18 -19.11 1.59
C ASP A 116 10.44 -19.08 3.10
N TRP A 117 9.56 -18.43 3.88
CA TRP A 117 9.63 -18.44 5.34
C TRP A 117 9.54 -19.85 5.92
N GLN A 118 8.69 -20.71 5.34
CA GLN A 118 8.53 -22.09 5.78
C GLN A 118 9.73 -22.98 5.39
N LEU A 119 10.42 -22.68 4.30
CA LEU A 119 11.59 -23.43 3.83
C LEU A 119 12.89 -23.12 4.61
N ILE A 120 12.92 -22.05 5.41
CA ILE A 120 14.09 -21.71 6.23
C ILE A 120 14.23 -22.71 7.38
N GLN A 121 15.29 -23.52 7.33
CA GLN A 121 15.60 -24.50 8.37
C GLN A 121 16.75 -24.07 9.30
N ARG A 122 17.67 -23.23 8.80
CA ARG A 122 18.85 -22.77 9.56
C ARG A 122 18.54 -21.50 10.34
N ILE A 123 18.97 -21.47 11.62
CA ILE A 123 18.75 -20.34 12.52
C ILE A 123 19.41 -19.06 11.97
N ASP A 124 20.64 -19.15 11.45
CA ASP A 124 21.34 -17.99 10.89
C ASP A 124 20.60 -17.38 9.69
N ASN A 125 20.04 -18.23 8.82
CA ASN A 125 19.27 -17.76 7.66
C ASN A 125 17.97 -17.09 8.11
N CYS A 126 17.36 -17.60 9.17
CA CYS A 126 16.22 -16.96 9.81
C CYS A 126 16.58 -15.55 10.30
N GLU A 127 17.72 -15.39 10.99
CA GLU A 127 18.09 -14.09 11.54
C GLU A 127 18.26 -13.05 10.44
N ILE A 128 18.89 -13.43 9.32
CA ILE A 128 18.98 -12.59 8.10
C ILE A 128 17.58 -12.16 7.66
N MET A 129 16.66 -13.11 7.49
CA MET A 129 15.30 -12.82 7.03
C MET A 129 14.51 -11.94 8.00
N ILE A 130 14.66 -12.13 9.31
CA ILE A 130 14.04 -11.26 10.32
C ILE A 130 14.56 -9.83 10.22
N GLN A 131 15.87 -9.64 9.98
CA GLN A 131 16.46 -8.31 9.82
C GLN A 131 15.87 -7.59 8.60
N TYR A 132 15.82 -8.26 7.44
CA TYR A 132 15.23 -7.68 6.23
C TYR A 132 13.72 -7.44 6.37
N ALA A 133 12.99 -8.31 7.05
CA ALA A 133 11.56 -8.10 7.35
C ALA A 133 11.32 -6.88 8.25
N LYS A 134 12.16 -6.66 9.26
CA LYS A 134 12.12 -5.46 10.11
C LYS A 134 12.40 -4.21 9.28
N PHE A 135 13.38 -4.27 8.38
CA PHE A 135 13.72 -3.16 7.50
C PHE A 135 12.57 -2.83 6.52
N GLY A 136 11.97 -3.83 5.88
CA GLY A 136 10.78 -3.65 5.03
C GLY A 136 9.58 -3.08 5.81
N ARG A 137 9.36 -3.52 7.04
CA ARG A 137 8.32 -2.98 7.93
C ARG A 137 8.61 -1.53 8.33
N LEU A 138 9.87 -1.18 8.59
CA LEU A 138 10.28 0.20 8.88
C LEU A 138 9.96 1.12 7.70
N ILE A 139 10.37 0.73 6.48
CA ILE A 139 10.06 1.50 5.26
C ILE A 139 8.55 1.64 5.08
N SER A 140 7.80 0.55 5.25
CA SER A 140 6.33 0.56 5.17
C SER A 140 5.71 1.54 6.18
N GLY A 141 6.23 1.58 7.40
CA GLY A 141 5.81 2.52 8.44
C GLY A 141 6.09 3.97 8.06
N ILE A 142 7.28 4.25 7.54
CA ILE A 142 7.67 5.59 7.05
C ILE A 142 6.75 6.02 5.91
N CYS A 143 6.51 5.15 4.92
CA CYS A 143 5.58 5.43 3.82
C CYS A 143 4.18 5.78 4.34
N GLY A 144 3.65 4.98 5.26
CA GLY A 144 2.34 5.23 5.86
C GLY A 144 2.26 6.55 6.62
N VAL A 145 3.26 6.84 7.47
CA VAL A 145 3.31 8.08 8.27
C VAL A 145 3.41 9.31 7.37
N ILE A 146 4.27 9.27 6.35
CA ILE A 146 4.42 10.41 5.43
C ILE A 146 3.12 10.63 4.66
N MET A 147 2.57 9.59 4.02
CA MET A 147 1.39 9.75 3.17
C MET A 147 0.14 10.16 3.94
N GLN A 148 -0.14 9.48 5.06
CA GLN A 148 -1.29 9.83 5.90
C GLN A 148 -1.08 11.13 6.67
N GLY A 149 0.13 11.37 7.16
CA GLY A 149 0.48 12.62 7.84
C GLY A 149 0.33 13.83 6.93
N SER A 150 0.86 13.78 5.71
CA SER A 150 0.70 14.87 4.72
C SER A 150 -0.76 15.14 4.38
N THR A 151 -1.55 14.08 4.18
CA THR A 151 -2.99 14.20 3.89
C THR A 151 -3.75 14.83 5.04
N MET A 152 -3.49 14.38 6.27
CA MET A 152 -4.13 14.88 7.48
C MET A 152 -3.75 16.35 7.74
N LEU A 153 -2.46 16.68 7.67
CA LEU A 153 -1.97 18.04 7.85
C LEU A 153 -2.54 19.00 6.79
N PHE A 154 -2.55 18.60 5.52
CA PHE A 154 -3.13 19.41 4.45
C PHE A 154 -4.63 19.65 4.68
N SER A 155 -5.36 18.62 5.08
CA SER A 155 -6.80 18.72 5.33
C SER A 155 -7.12 19.61 6.54
N ILE A 156 -6.39 19.45 7.64
CA ILE A 156 -6.54 20.29 8.84
C ILE A 156 -6.19 21.75 8.52
N ALA A 157 -5.07 21.99 7.83
CA ALA A 157 -4.66 23.34 7.45
C ALA A 157 -5.71 24.04 6.57
N ARG A 158 -6.43 23.29 5.73
CA ARG A 158 -7.55 23.80 4.92
C ARG A 158 -8.80 24.04 5.77
N ALA A 159 -9.17 23.08 6.63
CA ALA A 159 -10.34 23.18 7.50
C ALA A 159 -10.22 24.33 8.54
N MET A 160 -9.02 24.69 8.98
CA MET A 160 -8.83 25.82 9.91
C MET A 160 -9.01 27.20 9.25
N LYS A 161 -8.86 27.31 7.93
CA LYS A 161 -8.97 28.59 7.22
C LYS A 161 -10.44 28.87 6.92
N THR A 162 -11.21 29.45 7.83
CA THR A 162 -12.57 29.89 7.49
C THR A 162 -12.53 31.08 6.51
N VAL A 163 -13.42 31.08 5.52
CA VAL A 163 -13.60 32.20 4.59
C VAL A 163 -14.99 32.75 4.78
N THR A 164 -15.09 34.07 4.96
CA THR A 164 -16.37 34.78 5.00
C THR A 164 -16.73 35.27 3.61
N ILE A 165 -17.90 34.88 3.12
CA ILE A 165 -18.46 35.37 1.86
C ILE A 165 -19.77 36.10 2.19
N VAL A 166 -19.99 37.24 1.52
CA VAL A 166 -21.24 38.00 1.65
C VAL A 166 -22.06 37.71 0.40
N ILE A 167 -23.20 37.05 0.57
CA ILE A 167 -24.16 36.76 -0.50
C ILE A 167 -25.51 37.34 -0.06
N ASP A 168 -26.14 38.16 -0.90
CA ASP A 168 -27.45 38.79 -0.63
C ASP A 168 -27.57 39.45 0.76
N ASN A 169 -26.59 40.29 1.12
CA ASN A 169 -26.50 41.00 2.43
C ASN A 169 -26.41 40.10 3.67
N GLN A 170 -26.19 38.79 3.52
CA GLN A 170 -25.89 37.88 4.61
C GLN A 170 -24.42 37.48 4.59
N THR A 171 -23.73 37.71 5.71
CA THR A 171 -22.36 37.23 5.92
C THR A 171 -22.41 35.76 6.29
N MET A 172 -21.87 34.90 5.43
CA MET A 172 -21.79 33.47 5.66
C MET A 172 -20.34 33.01 5.79
N THR A 173 -20.08 32.15 6.77
CA THR A 173 -18.76 31.55 7.00
C THR A 173 -18.73 30.17 6.39
N MET A 174 -17.78 29.91 5.50
CA MET A 174 -17.61 28.64 4.78
C MET A 174 -16.23 28.04 5.05
N TYR A 175 -16.15 26.72 5.13
CA TYR A 175 -14.86 26.01 5.10
C TYR A 175 -14.41 25.80 3.64
N PRO A 176 -13.20 26.24 3.27
CA PRO A 176 -12.69 26.12 1.92
C PRO A 176 -12.40 24.66 1.61
N MET A 177 -12.97 24.21 0.51
CA MET A 177 -12.80 22.84 0.05
C MET A 177 -11.36 22.56 -0.36
N THR A 178 -10.91 21.32 -0.13
CA THR A 178 -9.62 20.87 -0.64
C THR A 178 -9.64 20.77 -2.16
N CYS A 179 -10.73 20.24 -2.72
CA CYS A 179 -11.08 20.30 -4.14
C CYS A 179 -12.36 21.14 -4.28
N PRO A 180 -12.34 22.31 -4.93
CA PRO A 180 -13.57 23.05 -5.20
C PRO A 180 -14.55 22.18 -6.00
N SER A 181 -15.86 22.35 -5.78
CA SER A 181 -16.90 21.64 -6.53
C SER A 181 -17.60 22.61 -7.48
N TYR A 182 -17.91 22.16 -8.69
CA TYR A 182 -18.72 22.91 -9.65
C TYR A 182 -20.08 23.27 -9.03
N GLN A 183 -20.36 24.56 -8.91
CA GLN A 183 -21.46 25.08 -8.08
C GLN A 183 -22.83 24.62 -8.57
N LYS A 184 -23.03 24.47 -9.89
CA LYS A 184 -24.31 23.99 -10.44
C LYS A 184 -24.60 22.52 -10.12
N PHE A 185 -23.56 21.74 -9.79
CA PHE A 185 -23.74 20.34 -9.40
C PHE A 185 -23.88 20.22 -7.88
N ILE A 186 -22.98 20.85 -7.12
CA ILE A 186 -23.02 20.87 -5.66
C ILE A 186 -22.64 22.26 -5.17
N ASP A 187 -23.64 22.99 -4.63
CA ASP A 187 -23.41 24.28 -4.00
C ASP A 187 -22.91 24.07 -2.56
N THR A 188 -21.60 24.24 -2.38
CA THR A 188 -20.92 24.03 -1.10
C THR A 188 -20.86 25.29 -0.25
N ARG A 189 -21.44 26.41 -0.70
CA ARG A 189 -21.40 27.70 0.01
C ARG A 189 -22.24 27.72 1.29
N PHE A 190 -23.27 26.88 1.33
CA PHE A 190 -24.25 26.84 2.41
C PHE A 190 -24.05 25.63 3.34
N SER A 191 -24.27 25.83 4.64
CA SER A 191 -24.40 24.74 5.62
C SER A 191 -25.79 24.10 5.46
N PRO A 192 -25.94 22.77 5.60
CA PRO A 192 -24.94 21.77 6.01
C PRO A 192 -24.13 21.14 4.87
N THR A 193 -24.40 21.50 3.60
CA THR A 193 -23.74 20.90 2.43
C THR A 193 -22.22 21.03 2.48
N ASN A 194 -21.70 22.17 2.92
CA ASN A 194 -20.27 22.41 3.08
C ASN A 194 -19.60 21.37 3.98
N GLU A 195 -20.15 21.12 5.17
CA GLU A 195 -19.57 20.24 6.19
C GLU A 195 -19.61 18.77 5.75
N ILE A 196 -20.72 18.36 5.12
CA ILE A 196 -20.90 17.00 4.60
C ILE A 196 -19.89 16.72 3.49
N VAL A 197 -19.81 17.60 2.49
CA VAL A 197 -18.90 17.39 1.35
C VAL A 197 -17.45 17.46 1.80
N LEU A 198 -17.09 18.33 2.75
CA LEU A 198 -15.75 18.39 3.31
C LEU A 198 -15.37 17.07 4.00
N SER A 199 -16.29 16.49 4.76
CA SER A 199 -16.11 15.20 5.42
C SER A 199 -15.93 14.05 4.41
N VAL A 200 -16.71 14.04 3.33
CA VAL A 200 -16.54 13.07 2.23
C VAL A 200 -15.20 13.28 1.51
N GLN A 201 -14.76 14.53 1.30
CA GLN A 201 -13.45 14.82 0.74
C GLN A 201 -12.31 14.30 1.61
N PHE A 202 -12.40 14.46 2.92
CA PHE A 202 -11.41 13.94 3.86
C PHE A 202 -11.31 12.42 3.78
N LEU A 203 -12.46 11.74 3.85
CA LEU A 203 -12.52 10.28 3.76
C LEU A 203 -12.00 9.77 2.42
N SER A 204 -12.42 10.39 1.30
CA SER A 204 -11.92 10.05 -0.04
C SER A 204 -10.40 10.21 -0.13
N THR A 205 -9.85 11.30 0.40
CA THR A 205 -8.40 11.55 0.36
C THR A 205 -7.64 10.54 1.22
N PHE A 206 -8.18 10.15 2.37
CA PHE A 206 -7.61 9.08 3.20
C PHE A 206 -7.57 7.74 2.47
N VAL A 207 -8.64 7.38 1.74
CA VAL A 207 -8.69 6.14 0.92
C VAL A 207 -7.64 6.18 -0.19
N MET A 208 -7.53 7.30 -0.91
CA MET A 208 -6.53 7.48 -1.98
C MET A 208 -5.09 7.42 -1.44
N SER A 209 -4.84 8.05 -0.30
CA SER A 209 -3.56 7.99 0.42
C SER A 209 -3.23 6.56 0.87
N ALA A 210 -4.20 5.83 1.43
CA ALA A 210 -4.04 4.44 1.85
C ALA A 210 -3.69 3.51 0.68
N SER A 211 -4.28 3.71 -0.49
CA SER A 211 -3.95 2.92 -1.70
C SER A 211 -2.50 3.13 -2.15
N THR A 212 -2.03 4.38 -2.12
CA THR A 212 -0.66 4.73 -2.47
C THR A 212 0.32 4.16 -1.45
N ALA A 213 0.01 4.32 -0.15
CA ALA A 213 0.81 3.75 0.94
C ALA A 213 0.91 2.24 0.80
N GLY A 214 -0.19 1.57 0.48
CA GLY A 214 -0.26 0.12 0.29
C GLY A 214 0.60 -0.39 -0.87
N ILE A 215 0.61 0.28 -2.02
CA ILE A 215 1.52 -0.10 -3.13
C ILE A 215 2.98 0.07 -2.70
N CYS A 216 3.34 1.25 -2.18
CA CYS A 216 4.72 1.53 -1.82
C CYS A 216 5.23 0.60 -0.71
N SER A 217 4.39 0.29 0.28
CA SER A 217 4.73 -0.63 1.36
C SER A 217 4.87 -2.06 0.87
N LEU A 218 4.02 -2.52 -0.06
CA LEU A 218 4.14 -3.86 -0.66
C LEU A 218 5.43 -3.97 -1.47
N ALA A 219 5.75 -2.96 -2.29
CA ALA A 219 7.00 -2.91 -3.04
C ALA A 219 8.22 -2.96 -2.11
N ALA A 220 8.21 -2.19 -1.01
CA ALA A 220 9.28 -2.22 -0.02
C ALA A 220 9.43 -3.60 0.65
N VAL A 221 8.33 -4.23 1.05
CA VAL A 221 8.36 -5.56 1.67
C VAL A 221 8.86 -6.63 0.68
N PHE A 222 8.41 -6.61 -0.56
CA PHE A 222 8.85 -7.57 -1.58
C PHE A 222 10.34 -7.38 -1.92
N ALA A 223 10.77 -6.14 -2.14
CA ALA A 223 12.17 -5.84 -2.43
C ALA A 223 13.08 -6.27 -1.27
N THR A 224 12.72 -5.94 -0.03
CA THR A 224 13.53 -6.32 1.15
C THR A 224 13.53 -7.83 1.38
N HIS A 225 12.42 -8.53 1.12
CA HIS A 225 12.38 -10.00 1.17
C HIS A 225 13.31 -10.62 0.13
N ALA A 226 13.24 -10.16 -1.13
CA ALA A 226 14.13 -10.63 -2.19
C ALA A 226 15.61 -10.37 -1.84
N CYS A 227 15.94 -9.20 -1.31
CA CYS A 227 17.29 -8.90 -0.80
C CYS A 227 17.73 -9.85 0.31
N GLY A 228 16.82 -10.21 1.24
CA GLY A 228 17.10 -11.18 2.30
C GLY A 228 17.40 -12.58 1.74
N GLN A 229 16.64 -13.04 0.75
CA GLN A 229 16.90 -14.32 0.08
C GLN A 229 18.21 -14.32 -0.71
N LEU A 230 18.54 -13.21 -1.39
CA LEU A 230 19.83 -13.05 -2.07
C LEU A 230 21.00 -13.07 -1.09
N ASN A 231 20.85 -12.46 0.09
CA ASN A 231 21.89 -12.50 1.11
C ASN A 231 22.09 -13.92 1.67
N ILE A 232 21.01 -14.70 1.83
CA ILE A 232 21.11 -16.13 2.18
C ILE A 232 21.83 -16.92 1.07
N LEU A 233 21.49 -16.66 -0.19
CA LEU A 233 22.11 -17.30 -1.34
C LEU A 233 23.62 -17.00 -1.38
N TYR A 234 24.00 -15.74 -1.21
CA TYR A 234 25.39 -15.29 -1.13
C TYR A 234 26.16 -16.01 -0.01
N LYS A 235 25.58 -16.09 1.19
CA LYS A 235 26.18 -16.84 2.31
C LYS A 235 26.41 -18.32 1.96
N ARG A 236 25.47 -18.97 1.27
CA ARG A 236 25.62 -20.38 0.84
C ARG A 236 26.73 -20.57 -0.20
N LEU A 237 26.91 -19.59 -1.09
CA LEU A 237 28.01 -19.59 -2.06
C LEU A 237 29.37 -19.44 -1.37
N ASP A 238 29.49 -18.51 -0.41
CA ASP A 238 30.71 -18.33 0.39
C ASP A 238 31.05 -19.58 1.23
N GLU A 239 30.04 -20.25 1.79
CA GLU A 239 30.21 -21.54 2.46
C GLU A 239 30.64 -22.67 1.52
N LEU A 240 30.26 -22.62 0.24
CA LEU A 240 30.65 -23.61 -0.75
C LEU A 240 32.13 -23.45 -1.12
N ASP A 241 32.55 -22.22 -1.43
CA ASP A 241 33.94 -21.85 -1.75
C ASP A 241 34.92 -22.28 -0.65
N LYS A 242 34.54 -22.09 0.62
CA LYS A 242 35.37 -22.46 1.78
C LYS A 242 35.41 -23.95 2.10
N ASN A 243 34.45 -24.75 1.63
CA ASN A 243 34.34 -26.18 1.94
C ASN A 243 34.84 -27.11 0.82
N ASP A 244 35.34 -26.56 -0.29
CA ASP A 244 35.75 -27.31 -1.48
C ASP A 244 37.01 -28.20 -1.24
N GLU A 245 37.70 -28.05 -0.12
CA GLU A 245 38.80 -28.95 0.27
C GLU A 245 38.35 -30.37 0.68
N LYS A 246 37.04 -30.63 0.88
CA LYS A 246 36.55 -31.95 1.33
C LYS A 246 35.31 -32.42 0.54
N VAL A 247 35.56 -33.28 -0.45
CA VAL A 247 34.63 -34.23 -1.11
C VAL A 247 33.80 -33.68 -2.30
N ASN A 248 34.30 -33.91 -3.52
CA ASN A 248 33.72 -33.50 -4.81
C ASN A 248 32.25 -33.91 -5.04
N ASN A 249 31.82 -35.09 -4.57
CA ASN A 249 30.43 -35.56 -4.79
C ASN A 249 29.37 -34.74 -4.03
N SER A 250 29.75 -33.93 -3.02
CA SER A 250 28.80 -33.03 -2.32
C SER A 250 28.70 -31.65 -2.97
N ALA A 251 29.70 -31.25 -3.76
CA ALA A 251 29.76 -29.91 -4.35
C ALA A 251 28.71 -29.71 -5.45
N GLU A 252 28.54 -30.70 -6.35
CA GLU A 252 27.51 -30.66 -7.40
C GLU A 252 26.09 -30.57 -6.82
N GLN A 253 25.80 -31.36 -5.78
CA GLN A 253 24.48 -31.34 -5.13
C GLN A 253 24.22 -30.00 -4.42
N LYS A 254 25.23 -29.42 -3.75
CA LYS A 254 25.13 -28.10 -3.13
C LYS A 254 24.95 -27.01 -4.17
N MET A 255 25.67 -27.07 -5.29
CA MET A 255 25.54 -26.15 -6.40
C MET A 255 24.13 -26.21 -7.00
N ALA A 256 23.58 -27.41 -7.21
CA ALA A 256 22.21 -27.59 -7.69
C ALA A 256 21.18 -26.89 -6.77
N VAL A 257 21.32 -27.04 -5.44
CA VAL A 257 20.44 -26.36 -4.46
C VAL A 257 20.59 -24.84 -4.51
N ILE A 258 21.81 -24.33 -4.75
CA ILE A 258 22.06 -22.88 -4.90
C ILE A 258 21.39 -22.36 -6.18
N VAL A 259 21.56 -23.05 -7.32
CA VAL A 259 20.93 -22.67 -8.59
C VAL A 259 19.40 -22.69 -8.49
N GLU A 260 18.82 -23.73 -7.87
CA GLU A 260 17.37 -23.81 -7.64
C GLU A 260 16.87 -22.64 -6.78
N HIS A 261 17.61 -22.30 -5.72
CA HIS A 261 17.28 -21.15 -4.87
C HIS A 261 17.39 -19.83 -5.64
N HIS A 262 18.41 -19.66 -6.48
CA HIS A 262 18.57 -18.46 -7.32
C HIS A 262 17.40 -18.31 -8.32
N LEU A 263 17.03 -19.37 -9.03
CA LEU A 263 15.91 -19.38 -9.97
C LEU A 263 14.58 -19.04 -9.27
N ARG A 264 14.40 -19.53 -8.05
CA ARG A 264 13.23 -19.22 -7.23
C ARG A 264 13.16 -17.72 -6.89
N ILE A 265 14.27 -17.11 -6.49
CA ILE A 265 14.36 -15.67 -6.23
C ILE A 265 14.05 -14.86 -7.52
N LEU A 266 14.64 -15.25 -8.65
CA LEU A 266 14.37 -14.60 -9.94
C LEU A 266 12.90 -14.72 -10.33
N SER A 267 12.25 -15.84 -10.05
CA SER A 267 10.82 -15.99 -10.28
C SER A 267 9.98 -15.04 -9.42
N LEU A 268 10.38 -14.75 -8.18
CA LEU A 268 9.70 -13.76 -7.34
C LEU A 268 9.89 -12.34 -7.89
N ILE A 269 11.12 -11.99 -8.27
CA ILE A 269 11.47 -10.66 -8.82
C ILE A 269 10.71 -10.42 -10.13
N SER A 270 10.70 -11.39 -11.06
CA SER A 270 9.99 -11.27 -12.33
C SER A 270 8.48 -11.09 -12.14
N ARG A 271 7.87 -11.74 -11.14
CA ARG A 271 6.46 -11.51 -10.79
C ARG A 271 6.24 -10.11 -10.23
N MET A 272 7.13 -9.65 -9.34
CA MET A 272 7.07 -8.29 -8.78
C MET A 272 7.17 -7.22 -9.87
N GLU A 273 8.06 -7.38 -10.86
CA GLU A 273 8.22 -6.44 -11.98
C GLU A 273 7.00 -6.39 -12.92
N SER A 274 6.20 -7.45 -12.95
CA SER A 274 5.01 -7.52 -13.79
C SER A 274 3.79 -6.77 -13.22
N ILE A 275 3.85 -6.35 -11.96
CA ILE A 275 2.76 -5.70 -11.22
C ILE A 275 2.67 -4.22 -11.60
#